data_AF-A0A1V4SD67-F1
#
_entry.id   AF-A0A1V4SD67-F1
#
_cell.length_a   1.000
_cell.length_b   1.000
_cell.length_c   1.000
_cell.angle_alpha   90.00
_cell.angle_beta   90.00
_cell.angle_gamma   90.00
#
_symmetry.space_group_name_H-M   'P 1'
#
loop_
_entity.id
_entity.type
_entity.pdbx_description
1 polymer ?
#
loop_
_entity_poly.entity_id
_entity_poly.type
_entity_poly.pdbx_seq_one_letter_code
_entity_poly.pdbx_strand_id
1 'polypeptide(L)'
;MKKSQEQPLVGKITTRICPTCGHHEIGLMTIDGSFHPLKPGSMAQVFPLSLPQEPETSPDPVKIQYGNVHEYTAEMKAWAPEPVRKIRTLRLKYGVFLPENTPEHTIDISLYKAAFLRKLEMLLAQEKEIPVAVILDRFFTAPHLASGDSRQIAQSMWEELDEIRRPVADISDWLNQGDEASLGKTDTPEKKEDRGMSPPSPPGLRDELQALTLEDFLSLLTDTS
;
A
#
# COMPACT_ATOMS: atom_id res chain seq x y z
N MET A 1 27.53 -46.75 3.25
CA MET A 1 26.67 -45.94 2.36
C MET A 1 26.39 -44.61 3.06
N LYS A 2 27.03 -43.52 2.64
CA LYS A 2 26.75 -42.18 3.21
C LYS A 2 25.42 -41.70 2.64
N LYS A 3 24.42 -41.48 3.50
CA LYS A 3 23.19 -40.78 3.13
C LYS A 3 23.57 -39.36 2.74
N SER A 4 23.45 -39.01 1.47
CA SER A 4 23.48 -37.62 1.01
C SER A 4 22.31 -36.92 1.69
N GLN A 5 22.59 -36.05 2.65
CA GLN A 5 21.59 -35.13 3.17
C GLN A 5 21.35 -34.10 2.07
N GLU A 6 20.22 -34.23 1.36
CA GLU A 6 19.73 -33.18 0.49
C GLU A 6 19.52 -31.93 1.35
N GLN A 7 20.29 -30.89 1.07
CA GLN A 7 20.14 -29.62 1.78
C GLN A 7 18.77 -29.02 1.44
N PRO A 8 18.08 -28.42 2.43
CA PRO A 8 16.81 -27.75 2.15
C PRO A 8 17.04 -26.63 1.14
N LEU A 9 16.17 -26.55 0.14
CA LEU A 9 16.19 -25.50 -0.87
C LEU A 9 15.75 -24.17 -0.21
N VAL A 10 16.67 -23.21 -0.09
CA VAL A 10 16.40 -21.90 0.55
C VAL A 10 16.37 -20.81 -0.50
N GLY A 11 15.32 -19.99 -0.47
CA GLY A 11 15.11 -18.95 -1.46
C GLY A 11 13.89 -18.10 -1.15
N LYS A 12 13.68 -17.08 -1.97
CA LYS A 12 12.53 -16.17 -1.90
C LYS A 12 11.34 -16.78 -2.65
N ILE A 13 10.18 -16.87 -2.01
CA ILE A 13 8.94 -17.21 -2.73
C ILE A 13 8.58 -16.02 -3.62
N THR A 14 8.37 -16.27 -4.90
CA THR A 14 8.10 -15.25 -5.92
C THR A 14 7.23 -15.80 -7.04
N THR A 15 6.75 -14.93 -7.92
CA THR A 15 5.94 -15.26 -9.08
C THR A 15 6.70 -14.91 -10.36
N ARG A 16 6.45 -15.67 -11.44
CA ARG A 16 6.91 -15.30 -12.78
C ARG A 16 5.94 -15.81 -13.84
N ILE A 17 6.10 -15.31 -15.07
CA ILE A 17 5.43 -15.87 -16.25
C ILE A 17 6.18 -17.12 -16.71
N CYS A 18 5.46 -18.23 -16.85
CA CYS A 18 6.00 -19.49 -17.36
C CYS A 18 6.52 -19.29 -18.79
N PRO A 19 7.80 -19.55 -19.08
CA PRO A 19 8.37 -19.33 -20.42
C PRO A 19 7.78 -20.26 -21.49
N THR A 20 7.12 -21.34 -21.08
CA THR A 20 6.58 -22.36 -21.99
C THR A 20 5.16 -22.02 -22.46
N CYS A 21 4.31 -21.47 -21.60
CA CYS A 21 2.89 -21.30 -21.91
C CYS A 21 2.25 -20.03 -21.34
N GLY A 22 3.03 -19.12 -20.73
CA GLY A 22 2.58 -17.77 -20.40
C GLY A 22 1.69 -17.62 -19.17
N HIS A 23 1.40 -18.70 -18.43
CA HIS A 23 0.65 -18.58 -17.17
C HIS A 23 1.54 -18.06 -16.02
N HIS A 24 0.91 -17.53 -14.98
CA HIS A 24 1.60 -17.18 -13.73
C HIS A 24 1.94 -18.43 -12.94
N GLU A 25 3.22 -18.63 -12.65
CA GLU A 25 3.71 -19.71 -11.79
C GLU A 25 4.34 -19.14 -10.52
N ILE A 26 3.96 -19.72 -9.38
CA ILE A 26 4.53 -19.42 -8.05
C ILE A 26 5.69 -20.38 -7.83
N GLY A 27 6.82 -19.89 -7.33
CA GLY A 27 8.01 -20.70 -7.12
C GLY A 27 8.97 -20.13 -6.08
N LEU A 28 10.00 -20.90 -5.76
CA LEU A 28 11.11 -20.49 -4.93
C LEU A 28 12.28 -20.06 -5.82
N MET A 29 12.72 -18.81 -5.69
CA MET A 29 13.93 -18.29 -6.31
C MET A 29 15.10 -18.38 -5.33
N THR A 30 16.08 -19.22 -5.64
CA THR A 30 17.28 -19.41 -4.83
C THR A 30 18.28 -18.26 -5.03
N ILE A 31 19.30 -18.17 -4.16
CA ILE A 31 20.29 -17.08 -4.17
C ILE A 31 21.09 -17.03 -5.48
N ASP A 32 21.30 -18.17 -6.13
CA ASP A 32 21.92 -18.29 -7.47
C ASP A 32 20.99 -17.90 -8.62
N GLY A 33 19.76 -17.46 -8.33
CA GLY A 33 18.77 -17.01 -9.32
C GLY A 33 17.97 -18.13 -9.99
N SER A 34 18.18 -19.38 -9.57
CA SER A 34 17.41 -20.53 -10.07
C SER A 34 15.97 -20.48 -9.55
N PHE A 35 15.00 -20.72 -10.43
CA PHE A 35 13.57 -20.71 -10.07
C PHE A 35 13.01 -22.13 -10.04
N HIS A 36 12.41 -22.49 -8.91
CA HIS A 36 11.81 -23.79 -8.66
C HIS A 36 10.29 -23.64 -8.47
N PRO A 37 9.46 -24.05 -9.46
CA PRO A 37 8.00 -23.89 -9.36
C PRO A 37 7.43 -24.74 -8.24
N LEU A 38 6.54 -24.15 -7.44
CA LEU A 38 5.74 -24.85 -6.43
C LEU A 38 4.54 -25.49 -7.12
N LYS A 39 4.39 -26.80 -6.98
CA LYS A 39 3.29 -27.55 -7.57
C LYS A 39 2.20 -27.77 -6.53
N PRO A 40 0.93 -27.94 -6.93
CA PRO A 40 -0.09 -28.43 -6.02
C PRO A 40 0.39 -29.70 -5.30
N GLY A 41 0.33 -29.70 -3.96
CA GLY A 41 0.86 -30.78 -3.12
C GLY A 41 2.31 -30.62 -2.66
N SER A 42 3.02 -29.56 -3.08
CA SER A 42 4.34 -29.23 -2.53
C SER A 42 4.24 -28.85 -1.06
N MET A 43 5.13 -29.43 -0.23
CA MET A 43 5.31 -29.05 1.17
C MET A 43 6.42 -28.02 1.29
N ALA A 44 6.14 -26.91 1.98
CA ALA A 44 7.12 -25.88 2.28
C ALA A 44 7.26 -25.73 3.81
N GLN A 45 8.49 -25.49 4.26
CA GLN A 45 8.78 -25.23 5.66
C GLN A 45 9.34 -23.81 5.81
N VAL A 46 8.66 -22.99 6.61
CA VAL A 46 9.12 -21.64 6.93
C VAL A 46 9.92 -21.71 8.22
N PHE A 47 11.21 -21.39 8.12
CA PHE A 47 12.06 -21.26 9.29
C PHE A 47 12.10 -19.79 9.73
N PRO A 48 11.84 -19.48 11.02
CA PRO A 48 12.23 -18.18 11.55
C PRO A 48 13.75 -18.07 11.40
N LEU A 49 14.24 -16.98 10.81
CA LEU A 49 15.68 -16.74 10.67
C LEU A 49 16.29 -16.53 12.06
N SER A 50 16.76 -17.61 12.68
CA SER A 50 17.66 -17.53 13.83
C SER A 50 19.05 -17.16 13.30
N LEU A 51 19.37 -15.87 13.27
CA LEU A 51 20.74 -15.41 13.04
C LEU A 51 21.66 -16.01 14.14
N PRO A 52 22.86 -16.52 13.80
CA PRO A 52 23.84 -16.92 14.81
C PRO A 52 24.19 -15.71 15.69
N GLN A 53 23.99 -15.81 17.00
CA GLN A 53 24.44 -14.79 17.95
C GLN A 53 25.97 -14.80 18.03
N GLU A 54 26.62 -13.76 17.52
CA GLU A 54 28.02 -13.47 17.83
C GLU A 54 28.16 -12.95 19.26
N PRO A 55 29.30 -13.21 19.93
CA PRO A 55 29.48 -12.91 21.35
C PRO A 55 29.53 -11.41 21.63
N GLU A 56 28.80 -11.02 22.67
CA GLU A 56 28.58 -9.66 23.14
C GLU A 56 29.88 -8.89 23.37
N THR A 57 30.09 -7.84 22.56
CA THR A 57 30.84 -6.66 22.99
C THR A 57 30.04 -5.43 22.59
N SER A 58 29.32 -4.86 23.57
CA SER A 58 28.61 -3.58 23.44
C SER A 58 29.58 -2.49 22.98
N PRO A 59 29.17 -1.71 21.97
CA PRO A 59 28.68 -0.37 22.24
C PRO A 59 27.19 -0.27 21.87
N ASP A 60 26.47 0.59 22.57
CA ASP A 60 25.01 0.68 22.61
C ASP A 60 24.30 0.45 21.25
N PRO A 61 23.20 -0.32 21.25
CA PRO A 61 22.47 -0.64 20.03
C PRO A 61 21.74 0.60 19.53
N VAL A 62 22.08 1.05 18.32
CA VAL A 62 21.15 1.79 17.47
C VAL A 62 20.00 0.83 17.16
N LYS A 63 18.94 0.90 17.98
CA LYS A 63 17.69 0.20 17.74
C LYS A 63 17.04 0.76 16.48
N ILE A 64 17.22 0.10 15.34
CA ILE A 64 16.24 0.20 14.27
C ILE A 64 15.07 -0.68 14.71
N GLN A 65 14.11 -0.07 15.39
CA GLN A 65 12.84 -0.71 15.73
C GLN A 65 12.03 -0.88 14.45
N TYR A 66 11.93 -2.10 13.93
CA TYR A 66 10.74 -2.50 13.18
C TYR A 66 9.63 -2.65 14.20
N GLY A 67 8.92 -1.55 14.45
CA GLY A 67 7.91 -1.42 15.49
C GLY A 67 6.87 -2.53 15.40
N ASN A 68 6.77 -3.29 16.50
CA ASN A 68 5.63 -4.14 16.79
C ASN A 68 4.32 -3.34 16.67
N VAL A 69 3.28 -4.03 16.23
CA VAL A 69 1.91 -3.55 16.20
C VAL A 69 1.47 -3.21 17.63
N HIS A 70 1.35 -1.92 17.92
CA HIS A 70 0.37 -1.23 18.78
C HIS A 70 0.99 0.02 19.43
N GLU A 71 1.17 1.07 18.62
CA GLU A 71 1.15 2.44 19.14
C GLU A 71 0.33 3.30 18.16
N TYR A 72 -0.98 3.07 18.19
CA TYR A 72 -1.99 3.89 17.50
C TYR A 72 -2.27 5.21 18.25
N THR A 73 -1.31 5.69 19.05
CA THR A 73 -1.46 6.85 19.94
C THR A 73 -0.64 8.05 19.49
N ALA A 74 0.18 7.93 18.44
CA ALA A 74 0.72 9.11 17.77
C ALA A 74 -0.47 9.87 17.18
N GLU A 75 -0.72 11.08 17.68
CA GLU A 75 -1.73 11.96 17.13
C GLU A 75 -1.45 12.11 15.62
N MET A 76 -2.44 11.74 14.81
CA MET A 76 -2.33 11.72 13.36
C MET A 76 -2.98 12.98 12.81
N LYS A 77 -2.24 13.72 12.00
CA LYS A 77 -2.72 14.90 11.28
C LYS A 77 -3.17 14.49 9.88
N ALA A 78 -4.39 14.90 9.51
CA ALA A 78 -4.86 14.78 8.14
C ALA A 78 -4.12 15.77 7.25
N TRP A 79 -3.63 15.30 6.10
CA TRP A 79 -2.91 16.11 5.14
C TRP A 79 -3.39 15.85 3.72
N ALA A 80 -3.48 16.92 2.94
CA ALA A 80 -3.70 16.87 1.50
C ALA A 80 -2.85 17.96 0.82
N PRO A 81 -2.39 17.73 -0.42
CA PRO A 81 -1.67 18.73 -1.21
C PRO A 81 -2.48 20.02 -1.35
N GLU A 82 -1.80 21.17 -1.31
CA GLU A 82 -2.46 22.48 -1.42
C GLU A 82 -3.40 22.60 -2.64
N PRO A 83 -3.00 22.16 -3.86
CA PRO A 83 -3.84 22.32 -5.06
C PRO A 83 -5.19 21.60 -4.94
N VAL A 84 -5.26 20.51 -4.19
CA VAL A 84 -6.47 19.68 -4.06
C VAL A 84 -7.31 20.04 -2.84
N ARG A 85 -6.83 20.89 -1.93
CA ARG A 85 -7.54 21.23 -0.68
C ARG A 85 -8.93 21.85 -0.91
N LYS A 86 -9.19 22.45 -2.07
CA LYS A 86 -10.49 23.09 -2.37
C LYS A 86 -11.53 22.11 -2.91
N ILE A 87 -11.11 20.99 -3.51
CA ILE A 87 -11.99 20.06 -4.22
C ILE A 87 -12.17 18.81 -3.37
N ARG A 88 -13.40 18.52 -2.89
CA ARG A 88 -13.65 17.43 -1.93
C ARG A 88 -13.24 16.07 -2.47
N THR A 89 -13.59 15.76 -3.72
CA THR A 89 -13.24 14.49 -4.36
C THR A 89 -11.73 14.27 -4.41
N LEU A 90 -10.97 15.32 -4.77
CA LEU A 90 -9.50 15.26 -4.80
C LEU A 90 -8.89 15.22 -3.40
N ARG A 91 -9.47 15.90 -2.41
CA ARG A 91 -9.08 15.76 -1.00
C ARG A 91 -9.22 14.31 -0.53
N LEU A 92 -10.34 13.67 -0.84
CA LEU A 92 -10.58 12.27 -0.47
C LEU A 92 -9.69 11.30 -1.25
N LYS A 93 -9.38 11.60 -2.51
CA LYS A 93 -8.47 10.79 -3.34
C LYS A 93 -7.03 10.85 -2.83
N TYR A 94 -6.46 12.05 -2.71
CA TYR A 94 -5.05 12.27 -2.40
C TYR A 94 -4.73 12.46 -0.91
N GLY A 95 -5.74 12.75 -0.08
CA GLY A 95 -5.54 13.00 1.34
C GLY A 95 -5.14 11.74 2.11
N VAL A 96 -4.22 11.90 3.06
CA VAL A 96 -3.63 10.84 3.89
C VAL A 96 -3.48 11.29 5.34
N PHE A 97 -3.24 10.33 6.24
CA PHE A 97 -2.88 10.60 7.63
C PHE A 97 -1.35 10.56 7.81
N LEU A 98 -0.79 11.64 8.35
CA LEU A 98 0.63 11.77 8.67
C LEU A 98 0.80 11.89 10.20
N PRO A 99 1.96 11.49 10.76
CA PRO A 99 2.28 11.79 12.15
C PRO A 99 2.24 13.29 12.42
N GLU A 100 1.65 13.75 13.52
CA GLU A 100 1.44 15.19 13.80
C GLU A 100 2.73 16.02 13.81
N ASN A 101 3.84 15.40 14.20
CA ASN A 101 5.17 16.03 14.21
C ASN A 101 5.80 16.17 12.81
N THR A 102 5.08 15.89 11.72
CA THR A 102 5.59 16.00 10.35
C THR A 102 5.44 17.43 9.83
N PRO A 103 6.54 18.16 9.59
CA PRO A 103 6.47 19.44 8.89
C PRO A 103 5.97 19.27 7.46
N GLU A 104 5.07 20.14 7.00
CA GLU A 104 4.48 20.04 5.64
C GLU A 104 5.53 20.14 4.53
N HIS A 105 6.66 20.79 4.80
CA HIS A 105 7.78 21.00 3.87
C HIS A 105 8.78 19.82 3.83
N THR A 106 8.58 18.78 4.64
CA THR A 106 9.44 17.57 4.64
C THR A 106 8.72 16.35 4.09
N ILE A 107 7.54 16.53 3.48
CA ILE A 107 6.78 15.43 2.90
C ILE A 107 7.48 15.04 1.59
N ASP A 108 8.24 13.95 1.65
CA ASP A 108 8.80 13.31 0.48
C ASP A 108 7.86 12.21 -0.05
N ILE A 109 8.19 11.70 -1.23
CA ILE A 109 7.38 10.67 -1.91
C ILE A 109 7.32 9.37 -1.10
N SER A 110 8.41 9.04 -0.40
CA SER A 110 8.49 7.82 0.41
C SER A 110 7.52 7.87 1.59
N LEU A 111 7.47 9.02 2.28
CA LEU A 111 6.56 9.27 3.39
C LEU A 111 5.11 9.30 2.91
N TYR A 112 4.83 10.00 1.81
CA TYR A 112 3.49 10.03 1.23
C TYR A 112 3.01 8.62 0.85
N LYS A 113 3.85 7.83 0.16
CA LYS A 113 3.54 6.46 -0.21
C LYS A 113 3.23 5.60 1.02
N ALA A 114 4.03 5.69 2.08
CA ALA A 114 3.80 4.95 3.31
C ALA A 114 2.46 5.35 3.96
N ALA A 115 2.15 6.65 3.99
CA ALA A 115 0.89 7.18 4.50
C ALA A 115 -0.32 6.75 3.66
N PHE A 116 -0.16 6.68 2.34
CA PHE A 116 -1.18 6.23 1.41
C PHE A 116 -1.49 4.73 1.57
N LEU A 117 -0.47 3.88 1.69
CA LEU A 117 -0.65 2.47 1.98
C LEU A 117 -1.33 2.25 3.33
N ARG A 118 -0.96 3.05 4.34
CA ARG A 118 -1.60 3.01 5.65
C ARG A 118 -3.07 3.40 5.59
N LYS A 119 -3.43 4.42 4.80
CA LYS A 119 -4.82 4.77 4.53
C LYS A 119 -5.58 3.59 3.94
N LEU A 120 -5.00 2.90 2.95
CA LEU A 120 -5.64 1.73 2.34
C LEU A 120 -5.82 0.59 3.35
N GLU A 121 -4.80 0.30 4.16
CA GLU A 121 -4.87 -0.66 5.28
C GLU A 121 -6.01 -0.31 6.25
N MET A 122 -6.18 0.96 6.59
CA MET A 122 -7.26 1.44 7.47
C MET A 122 -8.65 1.22 6.84
N LEU A 123 -8.83 1.60 5.58
CA LEU A 123 -10.11 1.43 4.87
C LEU A 123 -10.49 -0.05 4.77
N LEU A 124 -9.51 -0.92 4.48
CA LEU A 124 -9.68 -2.37 4.45
C LEU A 124 -10.03 -2.96 5.82
N ALA A 125 -9.45 -2.43 6.90
CA ALA A 125 -9.75 -2.90 8.26
C ALA A 125 -11.09 -2.39 8.80
N GLN A 126 -11.57 -1.25 8.29
CA GLN A 126 -12.87 -0.69 8.63
C GLN A 126 -14.01 -1.42 7.93
N GLU A 127 -13.76 -2.02 6.77
CA GLU A 127 -14.74 -2.79 6.03
C GLU A 127 -15.10 -4.10 6.76
N LYS A 128 -16.39 -4.25 7.08
CA LYS A 128 -16.91 -5.38 7.87
C LYS A 128 -18.20 -5.95 7.31
N GLU A 129 -18.91 -5.19 6.49
CA GLU A 129 -20.23 -5.58 6.02
C GLU A 129 -20.13 -6.38 4.74
N ILE A 130 -19.25 -5.96 3.83
CA ILE A 130 -19.07 -6.60 2.52
C ILE A 130 -17.69 -7.27 2.47
N PRO A 131 -17.61 -8.55 2.07
CA PRO A 131 -16.30 -9.20 1.90
C PRO A 131 -15.44 -8.44 0.89
N VAL A 132 -14.21 -8.10 1.28
CA VAL A 132 -13.26 -7.35 0.44
C VAL A 132 -13.08 -7.97 -0.95
N ALA A 133 -13.08 -9.30 -1.05
CA ALA A 133 -13.01 -10.01 -2.34
C ALA A 133 -14.13 -9.60 -3.31
N VAL A 134 -15.36 -9.39 -2.81
CA VAL A 134 -16.51 -8.97 -3.61
C VAL A 134 -16.32 -7.53 -4.09
N ILE A 135 -15.80 -6.65 -3.21
CA ILE A 135 -15.50 -5.26 -3.57
C ILE A 135 -14.44 -5.22 -4.67
N LEU A 136 -13.33 -5.96 -4.50
CA LEU A 136 -12.23 -5.97 -5.48
C LEU A 136 -12.63 -6.62 -6.81
N ASP A 137 -13.51 -7.62 -6.80
CA ASP A 137 -14.08 -8.18 -8.03
C ASP A 137 -14.89 -7.13 -8.80
N ARG A 138 -15.72 -6.35 -8.09
CA ARG A 138 -16.58 -5.34 -8.70
C ARG A 138 -15.80 -4.18 -9.34
N PHE A 139 -14.74 -3.71 -8.70
CA PHE A 139 -13.96 -2.57 -9.18
C PHE A 139 -12.81 -2.95 -10.13
N PHE A 140 -12.18 -4.10 -9.92
CA PHE A 140 -10.93 -4.47 -10.61
C PHE A 140 -10.95 -5.87 -11.22
N THR A 141 -12.02 -6.64 -11.06
CA THR A 141 -12.06 -8.07 -11.43
C THR A 141 -10.91 -8.86 -10.79
N ALA A 142 -10.53 -8.48 -9.56
CA ALA A 142 -9.34 -8.98 -8.87
C ALA A 142 -9.63 -9.50 -7.44
N PRO A 143 -10.58 -10.43 -7.25
CA PRO A 143 -10.91 -10.97 -5.92
C PRO A 143 -9.74 -11.70 -5.25
N HIS A 144 -8.78 -12.21 -6.05
CA HIS A 144 -7.61 -12.93 -5.53
C HIS A 144 -6.69 -12.07 -4.67
N LEU A 145 -6.76 -10.74 -4.82
CA LEU A 145 -5.98 -9.79 -4.02
C LEU A 145 -6.47 -9.69 -2.56
N ALA A 146 -7.68 -10.17 -2.26
CA ALA A 146 -8.26 -10.12 -0.91
C ALA A 146 -7.73 -11.22 0.04
N SER A 147 -6.55 -11.76 -0.23
CA SER A 147 -5.95 -12.82 0.58
C SER A 147 -5.04 -12.25 1.67
N GLY A 148 -5.36 -12.54 2.93
CA GLY A 148 -4.52 -12.20 4.09
C GLY A 148 -5.14 -11.14 4.99
N ASP A 149 -4.30 -10.47 5.78
CA ASP A 149 -4.71 -9.32 6.59
C ASP A 149 -4.80 -8.02 5.76
N SER A 150 -5.38 -6.96 6.34
CA SER A 150 -5.57 -5.68 5.66
C SER A 150 -4.28 -5.08 5.09
N ARG A 151 -3.13 -5.34 5.72
CA ARG A 151 -1.82 -4.86 5.24
C ARG A 151 -1.36 -5.66 4.03
N GLN A 152 -1.49 -6.97 4.08
CA GLN A 152 -1.17 -7.86 2.97
C GLN A 152 -2.04 -7.53 1.75
N ILE A 153 -3.35 -7.33 1.95
CA ILE A 153 -4.27 -6.93 0.89
C ILE A 153 -3.86 -5.57 0.31
N ALA A 154 -3.59 -4.56 1.15
CA ALA A 154 -3.13 -3.25 0.69
C ALA A 154 -1.84 -3.33 -0.15
N GLN A 155 -0.90 -4.17 0.27
CA GLN A 155 0.35 -4.40 -0.44
C GLN A 155 0.12 -5.10 -1.78
N SER A 156 -0.71 -6.15 -1.83
CA SER A 156 -1.06 -6.84 -3.07
C SER A 156 -1.78 -5.92 -4.05
N MET A 157 -2.71 -5.10 -3.56
CA MET A 157 -3.36 -4.06 -4.37
C MET A 157 -2.35 -3.05 -4.92
N TRP A 158 -1.38 -2.63 -4.13
CA TRP A 158 -0.32 -1.72 -4.59
C TRP A 158 0.59 -2.34 -5.67
N GLU A 159 0.88 -3.64 -5.55
CA GLU A 159 1.76 -4.34 -6.49
C GLU A 159 1.08 -4.61 -7.84
N GLU A 160 -0.22 -4.93 -7.82
CA GLU A 160 -0.94 -5.40 -9.01
C GLU A 160 -1.85 -4.36 -9.67
N LEU A 161 -2.33 -3.34 -8.95
CA LEU A 161 -3.31 -2.37 -9.48
C LEU A 161 -2.68 -1.02 -9.84
N ASP A 162 -2.78 -0.62 -11.10
CA ASP A 162 -2.29 0.68 -11.58
C ASP A 162 -3.09 1.84 -10.99
N GLU A 163 -4.40 1.66 -10.80
CA GLU A 163 -5.32 2.64 -10.21
C GLU A 163 -4.89 3.02 -8.78
N ILE A 164 -4.30 2.09 -8.04
CA ILE A 164 -3.79 2.30 -6.68
C ILE A 164 -2.44 3.04 -6.71
N ARG A 165 -1.62 2.80 -7.73
CA ARG A 165 -0.31 3.46 -7.90
C ARG A 165 -0.42 4.87 -8.47
N ARG A 166 -1.42 5.14 -9.31
CA ARG A 166 -1.64 6.43 -9.98
C ARG A 166 -1.64 7.62 -9.02
N PRO A 167 -2.40 7.64 -7.90
CA PRO A 167 -2.40 8.79 -7.01
C PRO A 167 -1.03 9.15 -6.44
N VAL A 168 -0.19 8.15 -6.15
CA VAL A 168 1.18 8.37 -5.65
C VAL A 168 2.10 8.85 -6.77
N ALA A 169 1.90 8.37 -8.00
CA ALA A 169 2.63 8.88 -9.17
C ALA A 169 2.29 10.35 -9.44
N ASP A 170 1.00 10.74 -9.42
CA ASP A 170 0.57 12.12 -9.62
C ASP A 170 1.19 13.07 -8.57
N ILE A 171 1.24 12.61 -7.32
CA ILE A 171 1.84 13.36 -6.20
C ILE A 171 3.36 13.44 -6.34
N SER A 172 3.99 12.36 -6.78
CA SER A 172 5.42 12.35 -7.09
C SER A 172 5.76 13.36 -8.19
N ASP A 173 4.98 13.39 -9.25
CA ASP A 173 5.17 14.35 -10.34
C ASP A 173 4.97 15.78 -9.87
N TRP A 174 3.95 16.03 -9.05
CA TRP A 174 3.72 17.34 -8.44
C TRP A 174 4.86 17.77 -7.51
N LEU A 175 5.32 16.89 -6.61
CA LEU A 175 6.42 17.21 -5.68
C LEU A 175 7.73 17.49 -6.42
N ASN A 176 8.00 16.78 -7.53
CA ASN A 176 9.24 16.92 -8.29
C ASN A 176 9.23 18.09 -9.28
N GLN A 177 8.09 18.36 -9.94
CA GLN A 177 8.00 19.32 -11.05
C GLN A 177 7.26 20.61 -10.68
N GLY A 178 6.53 20.62 -9.55
CA GLY A 178 5.67 21.73 -9.15
C GLY A 178 4.45 21.94 -10.07
N ASP A 179 4.16 21.01 -10.97
CA ASP A 179 3.03 21.13 -11.90
C ASP A 179 1.71 20.84 -11.16
N GLU A 180 1.00 21.90 -10.77
CA GLU A 180 -0.34 21.79 -10.18
C GLU A 180 -1.35 21.13 -11.13
N ALA A 181 -1.10 21.18 -12.45
CA ALA A 181 -1.97 20.55 -13.43
C ALA A 181 -1.92 19.01 -13.33
N SER A 182 -0.84 18.42 -12.81
CA SER A 182 -0.75 16.96 -12.61
C SER A 182 -1.76 16.43 -11.59
N LEU A 183 -2.15 17.23 -10.60
CA LEU A 183 -3.16 16.85 -9.59
C LEU A 183 -4.60 17.20 -10.02
N GLY A 184 -4.75 18.05 -11.04
CA GLY A 184 -6.05 18.54 -11.55
C GLY A 184 -6.47 18.01 -12.92
N LYS A 185 -5.63 17.20 -13.59
CA LYS A 185 -5.89 16.64 -14.94
C LYS A 185 -6.84 15.45 -14.98
N THR A 186 -7.37 14.99 -13.85
CA THR A 186 -8.40 13.95 -13.89
C THR A 186 -9.76 14.60 -14.12
N ASP A 187 -10.24 14.47 -15.37
CA ASP A 187 -11.57 14.78 -15.89
C ASP A 187 -12.69 14.18 -15.04
N THR A 188 -12.86 14.66 -13.81
CA THR A 188 -14.07 14.41 -13.05
C THR A 188 -15.06 15.46 -13.56
N PRO A 189 -16.22 15.09 -14.15
CA PRO A 189 -17.23 16.07 -14.47
C PRO A 189 -17.60 16.77 -13.16
N GLU A 190 -17.18 18.02 -13.04
CA GLU A 190 -17.31 18.81 -11.82
C GLU A 190 -18.78 18.79 -11.41
N LYS A 191 -19.10 18.02 -10.36
CA LYS A 191 -20.41 18.18 -9.71
C LYS A 191 -20.42 19.61 -9.19
N LYS A 192 -21.40 20.40 -9.65
CA LYS A 192 -21.59 21.82 -9.29
C LYS A 192 -21.61 22.08 -7.77
N GLU A 193 -21.76 21.04 -6.95
CA GLU A 193 -21.68 21.08 -5.49
C GLU A 193 -20.26 21.35 -4.94
N ASP A 194 -19.19 21.09 -5.71
CA ASP A 194 -17.79 21.22 -5.25
C ASP A 194 -17.20 22.63 -5.46
N ARG A 195 -17.78 23.46 -6.33
CA ARG A 195 -17.28 24.82 -6.59
C ARG A 195 -17.90 25.81 -5.59
N GLY A 196 -17.28 25.94 -4.41
CA GLY A 196 -17.60 27.06 -3.51
C GLY A 196 -17.31 26.84 -2.04
N MET A 197 -16.91 25.65 -1.62
CA MET A 197 -16.53 25.44 -0.22
C MET A 197 -15.13 26.01 0.01
N SER A 198 -15.01 26.98 0.91
CA SER A 198 -13.73 27.31 1.53
C SER A 198 -13.05 26.00 1.98
N PRO A 199 -11.73 25.85 1.81
CA PRO A 199 -11.05 24.64 2.23
C PRO A 199 -11.39 24.36 3.70
N PRO A 200 -11.88 23.16 4.04
CA PRO A 200 -12.24 22.87 5.41
C PRO A 200 -11.00 23.05 6.29
N SER A 201 -11.21 23.61 7.48
CA SER A 201 -10.17 23.65 8.51
C SER A 201 -9.61 22.23 8.72
N PRO A 202 -8.34 22.06 9.14
CA PRO A 202 -7.72 20.75 9.38
C PRO A 202 -8.60 19.69 10.11
N PRO A 203 -9.42 20.02 11.12
CA PRO A 203 -10.37 19.07 11.70
C PRO A 203 -11.41 18.54 10.70
N GLY A 204 -11.89 19.36 9.75
CA GLY A 204 -12.87 18.93 8.74
C GLY A 204 -12.31 17.94 7.72
N LEU A 205 -11.04 18.03 7.32
CA LEU A 205 -10.41 17.02 6.45
C LEU A 205 -10.24 15.68 7.19
N ARG A 206 -9.91 15.72 8.49
CA ARG A 206 -9.80 14.51 9.30
C ARG A 206 -11.13 13.76 9.34
N ASP A 207 -12.23 14.48 9.60
CA ASP A 207 -13.57 13.89 9.66
C ASP A 207 -13.97 13.32 8.30
N GLU A 208 -13.69 14.04 7.21
CA GLU A 208 -13.90 13.56 5.84
C GLU A 208 -13.15 12.25 5.55
N LEU A 209 -11.87 12.14 5.94
CA LEU A 209 -11.06 10.94 5.74
C LEU A 209 -11.45 9.79 6.67
N GLN A 210 -11.97 10.07 7.86
CA GLN A 210 -12.45 9.05 8.81
C GLN A 210 -13.80 8.45 8.40
N ALA A 211 -14.65 9.25 7.76
CA ALA A 211 -15.94 8.82 7.25
C ALA A 211 -15.85 8.13 5.87
N LEU A 212 -14.69 8.18 5.22
CA LEU A 212 -14.48 7.56 3.91
C LEU A 212 -14.57 6.04 4.00
N THR A 213 -15.40 5.44 3.15
CA THR A 213 -15.49 3.98 3.01
C THR A 213 -14.51 3.45 1.97
N LEU A 214 -14.24 2.15 2.00
CA LEU A 214 -13.40 1.51 0.97
C LEU A 214 -14.02 1.65 -0.42
N GLU A 215 -15.32 1.38 -0.56
CA GLU A 215 -16.03 1.48 -1.85
C GLU A 215 -16.03 2.90 -2.42
N ASP A 216 -16.28 3.91 -1.58
CA ASP A 216 -16.23 5.32 -2.00
C ASP A 216 -14.82 5.66 -2.48
N PHE A 217 -13.79 5.23 -1.75
CA PHE A 217 -12.41 5.48 -2.14
C PHE A 217 -12.05 4.82 -3.47
N LEU A 218 -12.43 3.56 -3.69
CA LEU A 218 -12.16 2.85 -4.94
C LEU A 218 -12.92 3.44 -6.12
N SER A 219 -14.13 3.97 -5.89
CA SER A 219 -14.89 4.70 -6.91
C SER A 219 -14.12 5.94 -7.38
N LEU A 220 -13.53 6.71 -6.45
CA LEU A 220 -12.70 7.88 -6.80
C LEU A 220 -11.46 7.56 -7.65
N LEU A 221 -10.97 6.31 -7.61
CA LEU A 221 -9.84 5.87 -8.41
C LEU A 221 -10.27 5.41 -9.81
N THR A 222 -11.45 4.80 -9.91
CA THR A 222 -11.95 4.15 -11.13
C THR A 222 -12.79 5.09 -12.01
N ASP A 223 -13.47 6.09 -11.45
CA ASP A 223 -14.26 7.11 -12.17
C ASP A 223 -13.43 8.04 -13.10
N THR A 224 -12.12 7.79 -13.22
CA THR A 224 -11.18 8.58 -14.03
C THR A 224 -10.56 7.80 -15.19
N SER A 225 -11.08 6.60 -15.49
CA SER A 225 -10.63 5.75 -16.62
C SER A 225 -11.67 5.65 -17.72
#